data_AF-A0A0U1NQN5-F1
#
_entry.id   AF-A0A0U1NQN5-F1
#
_cell.length_a   1.000
_cell.length_b   1.000
_cell.length_c   1.000
_cell.angle_alpha   90.00
_cell.angle_beta   90.00
_cell.angle_gamma   90.00
#
_symmetry.space_group_name_H-M   'P 1'
#
loop_
_entity.id
_entity.type
_entity.pdbx_description
1 polymer ?
#
loop_
_entity_poly.entity_id
_entity_poly.type
_entity_poly.pdbx_seq_one_letter_code
_entity_poly.pdbx_strand_id
1 'polypeptide(L)'
;MFRKFLKKMPKEDGKSVMDWEEHYVNESLYLWTDETKALLNDLVSPVPELFRDVAKHKIAGKIGELALKENAQEISEGLVIRGYIQATPKRDHKFLRKKLFDNKIDVAPYEHLF
;
A
#
# COMPACT_ATOMS: atom_id res chain seq x y z
N MET A 1 -7.11 -21.20 0.27
CA MET A 1 -5.81 -21.64 -0.28
C MET A 1 -5.67 -21.30 -1.78
N PHE A 2 -6.68 -21.56 -2.63
CA PHE A 2 -6.68 -21.25 -4.08
C PHE A 2 -6.37 -19.79 -4.47
N ARG A 3 -6.95 -18.79 -3.79
CA ARG A 3 -6.71 -17.37 -4.13
C ARG A 3 -5.25 -16.91 -3.97
N LYS A 4 -4.46 -17.59 -3.13
CA LYS A 4 -3.02 -17.28 -2.96
C LYS A 4 -2.21 -17.77 -4.17
N PHE A 5 -2.64 -18.84 -4.82
CA PHE A 5 -2.04 -19.35 -6.06
C PHE A 5 -2.30 -18.45 -7.26
N LEU A 6 -3.52 -17.91 -7.40
CA LEU A 6 -3.86 -16.98 -8.50
C LEU A 6 -2.97 -15.73 -8.52
N LYS A 7 -2.50 -15.26 -7.36
CA LYS A 7 -1.61 -14.09 -7.28
C LYS A 7 -0.19 -14.36 -7.76
N LYS A 8 0.23 -15.62 -7.76
CA LYS A 8 1.54 -16.09 -8.24
C LYS A 8 1.50 -16.54 -9.69
N MET A 9 0.32 -16.63 -10.30
CA MET A 9 0.23 -16.91 -11.71
C MET A 9 0.72 -15.70 -12.52
N PRO A 10 1.56 -15.93 -13.54
CA PRO A 10 1.93 -14.92 -14.52
C PRO A 10 0.68 -14.31 -15.17
N LYS A 11 0.70 -13.00 -15.38
CA LYS A 11 -0.23 -12.33 -16.29
C LYS A 11 0.27 -12.46 -17.74
N GLU A 12 -0.40 -11.78 -18.67
CA GLU A 12 -0.04 -11.77 -20.11
C GLU A 12 1.41 -11.33 -20.38
N ASP A 13 1.99 -10.53 -19.48
CA ASP A 13 3.37 -10.05 -19.52
C ASP A 13 4.40 -11.00 -18.88
N GLY A 14 3.96 -12.18 -18.42
CA GLY A 14 4.81 -13.16 -17.77
C GLY A 14 5.12 -12.86 -16.29
N LYS A 15 4.66 -11.73 -15.73
CA LYS A 15 4.87 -11.36 -14.32
C LYS A 15 3.61 -11.58 -13.49
N SER A 16 3.78 -12.10 -12.28
CA SER A 16 2.68 -12.24 -11.33
C SER A 16 2.37 -10.90 -10.63
N VAL A 17 1.28 -10.86 -9.86
CA VAL A 17 0.96 -9.67 -9.05
C VAL A 17 2.05 -9.40 -8.03
N MET A 18 2.63 -10.46 -7.45
CA MET A 18 3.72 -10.33 -6.48
C MET A 18 5.01 -9.82 -7.13
N ASP A 19 5.31 -10.22 -8.37
CA ASP A 19 6.52 -9.75 -9.06
C ASP A 19 6.43 -8.24 -9.36
N TRP A 20 5.22 -7.76 -9.65
CA TRP A 20 4.97 -6.32 -9.79
C TRP A 20 5.02 -5.58 -8.46
N GLU A 21 4.45 -6.13 -7.38
CA GLU A 21 4.55 -5.57 -6.03
C GLU A 21 6.04 -5.39 -5.64
N GLU A 22 6.85 -6.43 -5.81
CA GLU A 22 8.29 -6.43 -5.54
C GLU A 22 9.04 -5.42 -6.41
N HIS A 23 8.76 -5.37 -7.71
CA HIS A 23 9.36 -4.40 -8.63
C HIS A 23 9.11 -2.96 -8.17
N TYR A 24 7.87 -2.59 -7.87
CA TYR A 24 7.55 -1.23 -7.45
C TYR A 24 8.11 -0.87 -6.08
N VAL A 25 8.21 -1.83 -5.15
CA VAL A 25 8.91 -1.58 -3.88
C VAL A 25 10.36 -1.20 -4.15
N ASN A 26 11.09 -2.00 -4.93
CA ASN A 26 12.51 -1.79 -5.19
C ASN A 26 12.79 -0.50 -5.96
N GLU A 27 12.02 -0.24 -7.01
CA GLU A 27 12.17 0.96 -7.84
C GLU A 27 11.77 2.25 -7.12
N SER A 28 11.01 2.17 -6.01
CA SER A 28 10.59 3.36 -5.26
C SER A 28 11.38 3.55 -3.95
N LEU A 29 12.34 2.69 -3.61
CA LEU A 29 13.04 2.72 -2.30
C LEU A 29 13.67 4.09 -2.00
N TYR A 30 14.28 4.72 -3.00
CA TYR A 30 14.96 6.00 -2.86
C TYR A 30 14.01 7.19 -2.65
N LEU A 31 12.71 7.02 -2.93
CA LEU A 31 11.70 8.07 -2.75
C LEU A 31 11.15 8.12 -1.31
N TRP A 32 11.42 7.10 -0.49
CA TRP A 32 10.88 7.00 0.87
C TRP A 32 11.67 7.85 1.86
N THR A 33 10.98 8.74 2.56
CA THR A 33 11.50 9.45 3.73
C THR A 33 11.26 8.65 5.01
N ASP A 34 11.90 9.04 6.11
CA ASP A 34 11.71 8.35 7.38
C ASP A 34 10.32 8.62 7.97
N GLU A 35 9.76 9.81 7.73
CA GLU A 35 8.39 10.18 8.14
C GLU A 35 7.36 9.31 7.45
N THR A 36 7.50 9.08 6.13
CA THR A 36 6.55 8.27 5.36
C THR A 36 6.69 6.78 5.64
N LYS A 37 7.91 6.29 5.91
CA LYS A 37 8.12 4.93 6.45
C LYS A 37 7.45 4.76 7.81
N ALA A 38 7.60 5.75 8.69
CA ALA A 38 6.98 5.74 10.02
C ALA A 38 5.44 5.75 9.91
N LEU A 39 4.88 6.58 9.03
CA LEU A 39 3.45 6.60 8.75
C LEU A 39 2.95 5.25 8.24
N LEU A 40 3.62 4.63 7.26
CA LEU A 40 3.24 3.32 6.77
C LEU A 40 3.26 2.26 7.89
N ASN A 41 4.33 2.25 8.70
CA ASN A 41 4.46 1.32 9.83
C ASN A 41 3.32 1.49 10.85
N ASP A 42 2.94 2.73 11.13
CA ASP A 42 1.81 3.01 12.00
C ASP A 42 0.47 2.55 11.38
N LEU A 43 0.21 2.85 10.10
CA LEU A 43 -1.03 2.46 9.41
C LEU A 43 -1.24 0.94 9.36
N VAL A 44 -0.16 0.15 9.34
CA VAL A 44 -0.23 -1.31 9.39
C VAL A 44 -0.19 -1.90 10.80
N SER A 45 -0.04 -1.08 11.84
CA SER A 45 0.01 -1.56 13.24
C SER A 45 -1.23 -2.37 13.68
N PRO A 46 -2.46 -2.13 13.19
CA PRO A 46 -3.62 -2.96 13.55
C PRO A 46 -3.59 -4.37 12.93
N VAL A 47 -2.72 -4.61 11.94
CA VAL A 47 -2.56 -5.93 11.32
C VAL A 47 -1.83 -6.85 12.32
N PRO A 48 -2.32 -8.09 12.54
CA PRO A 48 -1.63 -9.06 13.38
C PRO A 48 -0.19 -9.26 12.90
N GLU A 49 0.74 -9.36 13.85
CA GLU A 49 2.18 -9.36 13.58
C GLU A 49 2.60 -10.38 12.51
N LEU A 50 2.05 -11.59 12.57
CA LEU A 50 2.29 -12.66 11.59
C LEU A 50 1.99 -12.27 10.12
N PHE A 51 1.14 -11.27 9.91
CA PHE A 51 0.72 -10.80 8.58
C PHE A 51 1.19 -9.39 8.26
N ARG A 52 1.81 -8.69 9.21
CA ARG A 52 2.09 -7.25 9.09
C ARG A 52 3.08 -6.97 7.98
N ASP A 53 4.15 -7.74 7.86
CA ASP A 53 5.15 -7.52 6.79
C ASP A 53 4.57 -7.78 5.40
N VAL A 54 3.70 -8.78 5.26
CA VAL A 54 3.02 -9.07 3.99
C VAL A 54 2.05 -7.93 3.62
N ALA A 55 1.31 -7.39 4.59
CA ALA A 55 0.43 -6.25 4.37
C ALA A 55 1.24 -4.98 4.01
N LYS A 56 2.30 -4.70 4.78
CA LYS A 56 3.21 -3.57 4.57
C LYS A 56 3.84 -3.61 3.19
N HIS A 57 4.39 -4.76 2.78
CA HIS A 57 4.99 -4.93 1.46
C HIS A 57 3.97 -4.69 0.33
N LYS A 58 2.77 -5.26 0.45
CA LYS A 58 1.69 -5.05 -0.53
C LYS A 58 1.32 -3.56 -0.65
N ILE A 59 1.17 -2.87 0.48
CA ILE A 59 0.84 -1.44 0.51
C ILE A 59 2.00 -0.62 -0.07
N ALA A 60 3.24 -0.92 0.33
CA ALA A 60 4.44 -0.26 -0.19
C ALA A 60 4.57 -0.41 -1.72
N GLY A 61 4.31 -1.60 -2.27
CA GLY A 61 4.31 -1.80 -3.72
C GLY A 61 3.26 -0.96 -4.44
N LYS A 62 2.07 -0.79 -3.84
CA LYS A 62 1.04 0.12 -4.40
C LYS A 62 1.46 1.59 -4.30
N ILE A 63 2.09 2.00 -3.20
CA ILE A 63 2.59 3.37 -3.03
C ILE A 63 3.70 3.66 -4.05
N GLY A 64 4.64 2.73 -4.23
CA GLY A 64 5.70 2.83 -5.25
C GLY A 64 5.14 2.90 -6.66
N GLU A 65 4.13 2.07 -6.98
CA GLU A 65 3.43 2.14 -8.27
C GLU A 65 2.84 3.53 -8.53
N LEU A 66 2.16 4.12 -7.54
CA LEU A 66 1.57 5.46 -7.66
C LEU A 66 2.65 6.52 -7.82
N ALA A 67 3.69 6.48 -6.99
CA ALA A 67 4.78 7.45 -7.00
C ALA A 67 5.51 7.47 -8.35
N LEU A 68 5.84 6.29 -8.88
CA LEU A 68 6.53 6.16 -10.17
C LEU A 68 5.64 6.60 -11.33
N LYS A 69 4.36 6.24 -11.33
CA LYS A 69 3.40 6.69 -12.35
C LYS A 69 3.22 8.21 -12.37
N GLU A 70 3.30 8.84 -11.20
CA GLU A 70 3.15 10.29 -11.04
C GLU A 70 4.50 11.04 -11.16
N ASN A 71 5.61 10.34 -11.43
CA ASN A 71 6.97 10.89 -11.44
C ASN A 71 7.31 11.71 -10.18
N ALA A 72 6.82 11.22 -9.03
CA ALA A 72 7.01 11.88 -7.75
C ALA A 72 8.50 11.95 -7.40
N GLN A 73 8.96 13.10 -6.92
CA GLN A 73 10.35 13.27 -6.45
C GLN A 73 10.56 12.66 -5.07
N GLU A 74 9.49 12.51 -4.30
CA GLU A 74 9.46 11.89 -2.98
C GLU A 74 8.08 11.29 -2.72
N ILE A 75 8.01 10.29 -1.84
CA ILE A 75 6.74 9.76 -1.36
C ILE A 75 6.18 10.72 -0.33
N SER A 76 5.04 11.33 -0.67
CA SER A 76 4.29 12.21 0.23
C SER A 76 3.31 11.43 1.10
N GLU A 77 2.84 12.04 2.18
CA GLU A 77 1.75 11.51 3.00
C GLU A 77 0.51 11.15 2.15
N GLY A 78 0.16 11.98 1.17
CA GLY A 78 -0.96 11.71 0.26
C GLY A 78 -0.75 10.48 -0.61
N LEU A 79 0.47 10.18 -1.04
CA LEU A 79 0.78 8.92 -1.74
C LEU A 79 0.63 7.72 -0.80
N VAL A 80 1.09 7.85 0.45
CA VAL A 80 0.94 6.79 1.46
C VAL A 80 -0.54 6.49 1.74
N ILE A 81 -1.37 7.51 1.96
CA ILE A 81 -2.79 7.35 2.23
C ILE A 81 -3.52 6.72 1.03
N ARG A 82 -3.28 7.23 -0.20
CA ARG A 82 -3.89 6.67 -1.41
C ARG A 82 -3.50 5.20 -1.61
N GLY A 83 -2.22 4.89 -1.45
CA GLY A 83 -1.73 3.51 -1.58
C GLY A 83 -2.30 2.59 -0.50
N TYR A 84 -2.43 3.08 0.74
CA TYR A 84 -3.06 2.35 1.83
C TYR A 84 -4.53 2.01 1.53
N ILE A 85 -5.31 2.97 1.03
CA ILE A 85 -6.72 2.76 0.65
C ILE A 85 -6.83 1.77 -0.52
N GLN A 86 -6.08 2.01 -1.60
CA GLN A 86 -6.18 1.20 -2.83
C GLN A 86 -5.62 -0.23 -2.67
N ALA A 87 -4.63 -0.43 -1.79
CA ALA A 87 -4.10 -1.77 -1.51
C ALA A 87 -4.97 -2.57 -0.53
N THR A 88 -5.82 -1.91 0.27
CA THR A 88 -6.66 -2.57 1.27
C THR A 88 -7.94 -3.13 0.61
N PRO A 89 -8.28 -4.42 0.82
CA PRO A 89 -9.53 -4.97 0.30
C PRO A 89 -10.75 -4.23 0.85
N LYS A 90 -11.78 -4.00 0.01
CA LYS A 90 -13.03 -3.28 0.40
C LYS A 90 -13.66 -3.80 1.70
N ARG A 91 -13.66 -5.12 1.91
CA ARG A 91 -14.18 -5.75 3.15
C ARG A 91 -13.47 -5.30 4.43
N ASP A 92 -12.22 -4.84 4.31
CA ASP A 92 -11.36 -4.44 5.42
C ASP A 92 -11.36 -2.90 5.60
N HIS A 93 -12.09 -2.15 4.75
CA HIS A 93 -12.14 -0.68 4.78
C HIS A 93 -12.71 -0.11 6.10
N LYS A 94 -13.54 -0.87 6.82
CA LYS A 94 -14.00 -0.49 8.17
C LYS A 94 -12.82 -0.26 9.12
N PHE A 95 -11.83 -1.15 9.11
CA PHE A 95 -10.64 -1.04 9.98
C PHE A 95 -9.71 0.07 9.50
N LEU A 96 -9.54 0.19 8.18
CA LEU A 96 -8.74 1.24 7.57
C LEU A 96 -9.30 2.64 7.92
N ARG A 97 -10.60 2.87 7.79
CA ARG A 97 -11.22 4.15 8.15
C ARG A 97 -11.03 4.47 9.62
N LYS A 98 -11.19 3.47 10.48
CA LYS A 98 -10.92 3.63 11.91
C LYS A 98 -9.47 4.07 12.16
N LYS A 99 -8.50 3.43 11.49
CA LYS A 99 -7.08 3.75 11.67
C LYS A 99 -6.73 5.16 11.16
N LEU A 100 -7.26 5.55 10.00
CA LEU A 100 -7.08 6.93 9.48
C LEU A 100 -7.70 7.96 10.43
N PHE A 101 -8.89 7.68 10.97
CA PHE A 101 -9.54 8.54 11.96
C PHE A 101 -8.73 8.65 13.26
N ASP A 102 -8.23 7.53 13.81
CA ASP A 102 -7.40 7.51 15.01
C ASP A 102 -6.12 8.36 14.82
N ASN A 103 -5.58 8.37 13.60
CA ASN A 103 -4.43 9.18 13.20
C ASN A 103 -4.79 10.65 12.86
N LYS A 104 -6.05 11.05 13.00
CA LYS A 104 -6.57 12.39 12.68
C LYS A 104 -6.32 12.81 11.22
N ILE A 105 -6.31 11.86 10.31
CA ILE A 105 -6.15 12.10 8.87
C ILE A 105 -7.51 12.44 8.28
N ASP A 106 -7.61 13.59 7.60
CA ASP A 106 -8.81 13.94 6.85
C ASP A 106 -8.94 13.05 5.61
N VAL A 107 -10.04 12.30 5.55
CA VAL A 107 -10.32 11.36 4.46
C VAL A 107 -11.16 11.97 3.35
N ALA A 108 -11.71 13.18 3.54
CA ALA A 108 -12.57 13.82 2.55
C ALA A 108 -11.93 13.93 1.14
N PRO A 109 -10.63 14.26 0.99
CA PRO A 109 -9.99 14.27 -0.33
C PRO A 109 -9.91 12.89 -1.01
N TYR A 110 -9.97 11.82 -0.22
CA TYR A 110 -9.76 10.44 -0.66
C TYR A 110 -11.05 9.63 -0.73
N GLU A 111 -12.20 10.23 -0.46
CA GLU A 111 -13.49 9.52 -0.33
C GLU A 111 -13.85 8.73 -1.61
N HIS A 112 -13.43 9.22 -2.78
CA HIS A 112 -13.59 8.57 -4.07
C HIS A 112 -12.82 7.24 -4.24
N LEU A 113 -11.92 6.90 -3.30
CA LEU A 113 -11.08 5.68 -3.35
C LEU A 113 -11.65 4.49 -2.56
N PHE A 114 -12.76 4.68 -1.83
CA PHE A 114 -13.38 3.64 -1.02
C PHE A 114 -14.35 2.74 -1.82
#